data_AF-A0A7V9MGY4-F1
#
_entry.id   AF-A0A7V9MGY4-F1
#
_cell.length_a   1.000
_cell.length_b   1.000
_cell.length_c   1.000
_cell.angle_alpha   90.00
_cell.angle_beta   90.00
_cell.angle_gamma   90.00
#
_symmetry.space_group_name_H-M   'P 1'
#
loop_
_entity.id
_entity.type
_entity.pdbx_description
1 polymer ?
#
loop_
_entity_poly.entity_id
_entity_poly.type
_entity_poly.pdbx_seq_one_letter_code
_entity_poly.pdbx_strand_id
1 'polypeptide(L)'
;MDHVRRAFSRAALAAVGALLALSPAAAAAPSEPFSFLKTPTDQLAVPGEPAGTEITPEGYLYTGHTELIFKLGPRLRPFAQPLRTLAGGRYPVVSSQRTSGGVRYGLELFASPVGGQTVDFVRVELRNTSRRPARARFAAAVRHAGGGLT
;
A
#
# COMPACT_ATOMS: atom_id res chain seq x y z
N MET A 1 56.12 -47.08 8.13
CA MET A 1 56.03 -45.62 8.36
C MET A 1 55.50 -44.98 7.08
N ASP A 2 54.42 -45.50 6.52
CA ASP A 2 53.01 -45.34 6.93
C ASP A 2 52.40 -44.08 6.33
N HIS A 3 51.86 -44.34 5.14
CA HIS A 3 50.85 -43.61 4.41
C HIS A 3 49.74 -43.05 5.31
N VAL A 4 49.61 -41.73 5.39
CA VAL A 4 48.31 -41.10 5.70
C VAL A 4 48.12 -39.85 4.84
N ARG A 5 47.81 -40.07 3.55
CA ARG A 5 47.05 -39.11 2.75
C ARG A 5 45.72 -38.91 3.45
N ARG A 6 45.52 -37.76 4.09
CA ARG A 6 44.24 -37.39 4.71
C ARG A 6 43.18 -37.30 3.62
N ALA A 7 42.31 -38.31 3.60
CA ALA A 7 41.04 -38.29 2.91
C ALA A 7 40.20 -37.13 3.48
N PHE A 8 40.23 -35.99 2.79
CA PHE A 8 39.20 -34.96 2.98
C PHE A 8 37.88 -35.57 2.50
N SER A 9 37.10 -35.99 3.47
CA SER A 9 35.83 -36.69 3.29
C SER A 9 34.88 -35.84 2.46
N ARG A 10 34.47 -36.38 1.30
CA ARG A 10 33.45 -35.81 0.39
C ARG A 10 32.12 -35.49 1.10
N ALA A 11 31.92 -36.00 2.31
CA ALA A 11 30.74 -35.74 3.13
C ALA A 11 30.57 -34.27 3.57
N ALA A 12 31.66 -33.52 3.77
CA ALA A 12 31.56 -32.13 4.23
C ALA A 12 31.03 -31.17 3.15
N LEU A 13 31.27 -31.47 1.86
CA LEU A 13 30.83 -30.62 0.75
C LEU A 13 29.34 -30.84 0.40
N ALA A 14 28.83 -32.05 0.62
CA ALA A 14 27.41 -32.36 0.42
C ALA A 14 26.51 -31.68 1.46
N ALA A 15 26.99 -31.51 2.70
CA ALA A 15 26.22 -30.87 3.78
C ALA A 15 26.02 -29.35 3.57
N VAL A 16 27.01 -28.66 2.98
CA VAL A 16 26.88 -27.22 2.64
C VAL A 16 25.98 -27.02 1.41
N GLY A 17 26.04 -27.92 0.43
CA GLY A 17 25.14 -27.90 -0.74
C GLY A 17 23.68 -28.18 -0.38
N ALA A 18 23.41 -29.06 0.58
CA ALA A 18 22.06 -29.38 1.03
C ALA A 18 21.42 -28.25 1.86
N LEU A 19 22.21 -27.44 2.57
CA LEU A 19 21.68 -26.30 3.33
C LEU A 19 21.26 -25.12 2.43
N LEU A 20 21.83 -24.99 1.24
CA LEU A 20 21.44 -23.98 0.24
C LEU A 20 20.22 -24.41 -0.60
N ALA A 21 19.89 -25.70 -0.64
CA ALA A 21 18.75 -26.22 -1.40
C ALA A 21 17.42 -26.18 -0.63
N LEU A 22 17.43 -25.79 0.64
CA LEU A 22 16.27 -25.72 1.53
C LEU A 22 15.92 -24.31 1.96
N SER A 23 16.31 -23.29 1.19
CA SER A 23 15.48 -22.09 1.21
C SER A 23 14.17 -22.50 0.54
N PRO A 24 13.03 -22.63 1.25
CA PRO A 24 11.78 -22.43 0.55
C PRO A 24 11.94 -21.04 -0.04
N ALA A 25 12.13 -20.95 -1.36
CA ALA A 25 11.87 -19.73 -2.08
C ALA A 25 10.54 -19.27 -1.53
N ALA A 26 10.57 -18.23 -0.70
CA ALA A 26 9.49 -17.86 0.19
C ALA A 26 8.23 -17.98 -0.64
N ALA A 27 7.41 -19.01 -0.36
CA ALA A 27 6.30 -19.37 -1.22
C ALA A 27 5.58 -18.06 -1.47
N ALA A 28 5.66 -17.57 -2.71
CA ALA A 28 5.30 -16.20 -3.01
C ALA A 28 3.91 -16.03 -2.43
N ALA A 29 3.79 -15.19 -1.40
CA ALA A 29 2.51 -14.95 -0.77
C ALA A 29 1.52 -14.72 -1.92
N PRO A 30 0.34 -15.36 -1.92
CA PRO A 30 -0.57 -15.29 -3.05
C PRO A 30 -0.64 -13.83 -3.48
N SER A 31 -0.19 -13.55 -4.70
CA SER A 31 -0.07 -12.18 -5.19
C SER A 31 -1.43 -11.55 -4.98
N GLU A 32 -1.49 -10.51 -4.14
CA GLU A 32 -2.75 -9.79 -3.96
C GLU A 32 -3.31 -9.47 -5.36
N PRO A 33 -4.62 -9.62 -5.59
CA PRO A 33 -5.21 -9.32 -6.88
C PRO A 33 -4.71 -7.96 -7.37
N PHE A 34 -4.01 -7.95 -8.49
CA PHE A 34 -3.46 -6.73 -9.07
C PHE A 34 -4.27 -6.35 -10.30
N SER A 35 -4.49 -5.04 -10.48
CA SER A 35 -5.07 -4.50 -11.71
C SER A 35 -4.03 -4.57 -12.84
N PHE A 36 -4.46 -4.45 -14.10
CA PHE A 36 -3.55 -4.40 -15.26
C PHE A 36 -2.47 -3.31 -15.10
N LEU A 37 -2.81 -2.19 -14.46
CA LEU A 37 -1.89 -1.10 -14.18
C LEU A 37 -1.10 -1.37 -12.89
N LYS A 38 0.24 -1.40 -13.00
CA LYS A 38 1.16 -1.56 -11.85
C LYS A 38 1.15 -0.36 -10.89
N THR A 39 0.93 0.84 -11.42
CA THR A 39 0.89 2.11 -10.69
C THR A 39 -0.37 2.87 -11.09
N PRO A 40 -1.57 2.41 -10.67
CA PRO A 40 -2.83 2.97 -11.12
C PRO A 40 -3.07 4.34 -10.47
N THR A 41 -3.49 5.29 -11.29
CA THR A 41 -4.13 6.53 -10.85
C THR A 41 -5.62 6.44 -11.08
N ASP A 42 -6.39 7.17 -10.30
CA ASP A 42 -7.83 7.38 -10.49
C ASP A 42 -8.14 8.87 -10.36
N GLN A 43 -9.33 9.30 -10.81
CA GLN A 43 -9.73 10.70 -10.74
C GLN A 43 -11.03 10.85 -9.96
N LEU A 44 -11.03 11.76 -9.00
CA LEU A 44 -12.21 12.27 -8.33
C LEU A 44 -12.62 13.55 -9.04
N ALA A 45 -13.71 13.50 -9.80
CA ALA A 45 -14.24 14.66 -10.52
C ALA A 45 -15.73 14.84 -10.21
N VAL A 46 -16.16 16.09 -10.19
CA VAL A 46 -17.57 16.47 -10.05
C VAL A 46 -18.08 16.91 -11.43
N PRO A 47 -19.23 16.41 -11.91
CA PRO A 47 -19.79 16.85 -13.18
C PRO A 47 -19.99 18.37 -13.25
N GLY A 48 -19.53 18.98 -14.33
CA GLY A 48 -19.61 20.43 -14.55
C GLY A 48 -18.41 21.22 -14.00
N GLU A 49 -17.52 20.57 -13.25
CA GLU A 49 -16.33 21.21 -12.69
C GLU A 49 -15.12 20.95 -13.60
N PRO A 50 -14.34 21.99 -13.95
CA PRO A 50 -13.21 21.85 -14.88
C PRO A 50 -11.99 21.15 -14.23
N ALA A 51 -11.91 21.15 -12.90
CA ALA A 51 -10.83 20.55 -12.14
C ALA A 51 -11.29 19.29 -11.40
N GLY A 52 -10.38 18.34 -11.24
CA GLY A 52 -10.56 17.18 -10.39
C GLY A 52 -9.30 16.87 -9.59
N THR A 53 -9.40 15.88 -8.71
CA THR A 53 -8.31 15.45 -7.84
C THR A 53 -7.83 14.06 -8.28
N GLU A 54 -6.53 13.90 -8.43
CA GLU A 54 -5.92 12.60 -8.72
C GLU A 54 -5.78 11.78 -7.43
N ILE A 55 -6.17 10.51 -7.49
CA ILE A 55 -5.74 9.48 -6.55
C ILE A 55 -4.41 8.92 -7.07
N THR A 56 -3.30 9.24 -6.40
CA THR A 56 -1.96 8.82 -6.83
C THR A 56 -1.78 7.30 -6.70
N PRO A 57 -0.71 6.68 -7.26
CA PRO A 57 -0.44 5.25 -7.07
C PRO A 57 -0.36 4.82 -5.59
N GLU A 58 0.11 5.69 -4.71
CA GLU A 58 0.20 5.46 -3.27
C GLU A 58 -1.17 5.56 -2.56
N GLY A 59 -2.19 6.10 -3.24
CA GLY A 59 -3.52 6.39 -2.70
C GLY A 59 -3.64 7.76 -2.03
N TYR A 60 -2.80 8.72 -2.41
CA TYR A 60 -2.87 10.12 -1.94
C TYR A 60 -3.81 10.94 -2.82
N LEU A 61 -4.22 12.11 -2.32
CA LEU A 61 -5.04 13.05 -3.10
C LEU A 61 -4.19 14.20 -3.59
N TYR A 62 -4.04 14.34 -4.91
CA TYR A 62 -3.24 15.39 -5.54
C TYR A 62 -4.13 16.32 -6.39
N THR A 63 -4.09 17.61 -6.07
CA THR A 63 -4.93 18.64 -6.72
C THR A 63 -4.21 19.42 -7.83
N GLY A 64 -3.08 18.92 -8.31
CA GLY A 64 -2.19 19.66 -9.23
C GLY A 64 -1.27 20.67 -8.54
N HIS A 65 -1.49 20.98 -7.26
CA HIS A 65 -0.69 21.95 -6.50
C HIS A 65 -0.23 21.41 -5.15
N THR A 66 -1.13 20.68 -4.49
CA THR A 66 -0.94 20.19 -3.13
C THR A 66 -1.35 18.73 -3.07
N GLU A 67 -0.68 17.97 -2.23
CA GLU A 67 -0.95 16.56 -2.04
C GLU A 67 -1.28 16.27 -0.57
N LEU A 68 -2.43 15.64 -0.33
CA LEU A 68 -2.82 15.10 0.96
C LEU A 68 -2.35 13.65 1.06
N ILE A 69 -1.39 13.41 1.97
CA ILE A 69 -0.74 12.12 2.15
C ILE A 69 -1.27 11.39 3.38
N PHE A 70 -1.33 10.05 3.30
CA PHE A 70 -1.80 9.18 4.38
C PHE A 70 -0.73 8.18 4.82
N LYS A 71 -0.57 8.02 6.13
CA LYS A 71 0.32 7.03 6.74
C LYS A 71 -0.42 6.26 7.83
N LEU A 72 -0.15 4.95 7.93
CA LEU A 72 -0.85 4.05 8.85
C LEU A 72 0.06 3.06 9.57
N GLY A 73 -0.52 2.41 10.58
CA GLY A 73 0.07 1.30 11.28
C GLY A 73 1.12 1.71 12.32
N PRO A 74 1.68 0.75 13.07
CA PRO A 74 2.55 1.03 14.22
C PRO A 74 3.75 1.93 13.92
N ARG A 75 4.25 1.87 12.66
CA ARG A 75 5.41 2.61 12.17
C ARG A 75 5.05 3.73 11.17
N LEU A 76 3.77 4.11 11.04
CA LEU A 76 3.29 5.16 10.11
C LEU A 76 3.88 5.01 8.70
N ARG A 77 3.67 3.85 8.06
CA ARG A 77 4.10 3.61 6.68
C ARG A 77 3.08 4.21 5.69
N PRO A 78 3.51 4.57 4.45
CA PRO A 78 2.59 4.95 3.38
C PRO A 78 1.43 3.97 3.23
N PHE A 79 0.24 4.49 2.94
CA PHE A 79 -0.94 3.66 2.70
C PHE A 79 -0.72 2.65 1.57
N ALA A 80 -0.27 3.12 0.40
CA ALA A 80 0.26 2.31 -0.72
C ALA A 80 -0.63 1.12 -1.10
N GLN A 81 -1.90 1.38 -1.39
CA GLN A 81 -2.87 0.38 -1.81
C GLN A 81 -3.34 0.65 -3.25
N PRO A 82 -2.81 -0.09 -4.25
CA PRO A 82 -3.17 0.11 -5.65
C PRO A 82 -4.49 -0.55 -6.03
N LEU A 83 -4.92 -1.59 -5.29
CA LEU A 83 -6.22 -2.21 -5.51
C LEU A 83 -7.32 -1.38 -4.86
N ARG A 84 -8.21 -0.86 -5.70
CA ARG A 84 -9.33 -0.01 -5.29
C ARG A 84 -10.63 -0.56 -5.88
N THR A 85 -11.71 -0.30 -5.17
CA THR A 85 -13.05 -0.75 -5.54
C THR A 85 -14.01 0.42 -5.47
N LEU A 86 -15.10 0.38 -6.25
CA LEU A 86 -16.16 1.38 -6.12
C LEU A 86 -17.18 0.94 -5.07
N ALA A 87 -17.59 1.85 -4.19
CA ALA A 87 -18.62 1.57 -3.20
C ALA A 87 -19.93 1.20 -3.91
N GLY A 88 -20.47 0.02 -3.60
CA GLY A 88 -21.66 -0.51 -4.27
C GLY A 88 -21.53 -0.65 -5.79
N GLY A 89 -20.31 -0.67 -6.33
CA GLY A 89 -20.05 -0.73 -7.77
C GLY A 89 -20.37 0.56 -8.53
N ARG A 90 -20.57 1.70 -7.85
CA ARG A 90 -20.95 2.98 -8.46
C ARG A 90 -19.96 4.09 -8.11
N TYR A 91 -19.67 4.95 -9.09
CA TYR A 91 -18.97 6.21 -8.85
C TYR A 91 -19.81 7.14 -7.94
N PRO A 92 -19.19 8.08 -7.20
CA PRO A 92 -17.77 8.47 -7.21
C PRO A 92 -16.96 8.02 -5.99
N VAL A 93 -17.47 7.07 -5.20
CA VAL A 93 -16.80 6.65 -3.95
C VAL A 93 -15.80 5.54 -4.23
N VAL A 94 -14.52 5.87 -4.14
CA VAL A 94 -13.40 4.94 -4.28
C VAL A 94 -12.98 4.44 -2.92
N SER A 95 -13.02 3.12 -2.74
CA SER A 95 -12.71 2.44 -1.48
C SER A 95 -11.42 1.64 -1.61
N SER A 96 -10.62 1.65 -0.55
CA SER A 96 -9.40 0.86 -0.43
C SER A 96 -9.19 0.44 1.02
N GLN A 97 -8.48 -0.67 1.23
CA GLN A 97 -8.25 -1.18 2.57
C GLN A 97 -6.88 -1.84 2.70
N ARG A 98 -6.29 -1.72 3.89
CA ARG A 98 -5.02 -2.37 4.22
C ARG A 98 -5.00 -2.81 5.67
N THR A 99 -4.43 -3.97 5.96
CA THR A 99 -4.24 -4.45 7.34
C THR A 99 -2.81 -4.25 7.80
N SER A 100 -2.62 -3.68 9.00
CA SER A 100 -1.30 -3.49 9.61
C SER A 100 -1.38 -3.57 11.14
N GLY A 101 -0.54 -4.38 11.77
CA GLY A 101 -0.48 -4.48 13.23
C GLY A 101 -1.78 -4.96 13.90
N GLY A 102 -2.55 -5.81 13.23
CA GLY A 102 -3.85 -6.31 13.74
C GLY A 102 -5.01 -5.33 13.59
N VAL A 103 -4.82 -4.21 12.90
CA VAL A 103 -5.86 -3.24 12.56
C VAL A 103 -6.05 -3.20 11.05
N ARG A 104 -7.31 -3.28 10.59
CA ARG A 104 -7.71 -2.98 9.22
C ARG A 104 -8.01 -1.49 9.11
N TYR A 105 -7.39 -0.84 8.15
CA TYR A 105 -7.58 0.56 7.81
C TYR A 105 -8.33 0.63 6.48
N GLY A 106 -9.49 1.27 6.48
CA GLY A 106 -10.28 1.56 5.28
C GLY A 106 -10.22 3.05 4.96
N LEU A 107 -10.08 3.37 3.68
CA LEU A 107 -10.24 4.71 3.13
C LEU A 107 -11.36 4.68 2.10
N GLU A 108 -12.33 5.59 2.25
CA GLU A 108 -13.29 5.95 1.20
C GLU A 108 -13.03 7.39 0.77
N LEU A 109 -12.88 7.59 -0.53
CA LEU A 109 -12.49 8.84 -1.15
C LEU A 109 -13.57 9.24 -2.15
N PHE A 110 -14.04 10.48 -2.10
CA PHE A 110 -14.98 11.02 -3.09
C PHE A 110 -14.89 12.55 -3.14
N ALA A 111 -15.34 13.14 -4.24
CA ALA A 111 -15.50 14.59 -4.37
C ALA A 111 -16.99 14.95 -4.45
N SER A 112 -17.37 16.11 -3.90
CA SER A 112 -18.74 16.62 -3.96
C SER A 112 -18.77 18.14 -3.92
N PRO A 113 -19.74 18.80 -4.59
CA PRO A 113 -19.90 20.24 -4.48
C PRO A 113 -20.47 20.64 -3.11
N VAL A 114 -19.80 21.55 -2.42
CA VAL A 114 -20.24 22.14 -1.15
C VAL A 114 -20.19 23.66 -1.30
N GLY A 115 -21.35 24.31 -1.26
CA GLY A 115 -21.42 25.77 -1.37
C GLY A 115 -20.83 26.33 -2.67
N GLY A 116 -20.92 25.58 -3.78
CA GLY A 116 -20.36 25.98 -5.08
C GLY A 116 -18.86 25.73 -5.24
N GLN A 117 -18.22 25.00 -4.31
CA GLN A 117 -16.83 24.56 -4.43
C GLN A 117 -16.76 23.04 -4.45
N THR A 118 -15.87 22.49 -5.28
CA THR A 118 -15.54 21.06 -5.22
C THR A 118 -14.72 20.77 -3.98
N VAL A 119 -15.18 19.84 -3.15
CA VAL A 119 -14.51 19.41 -1.92
C VAL A 119 -14.24 17.91 -1.98
N ASP A 120 -13.00 17.53 -1.72
CA ASP A 120 -12.61 16.14 -1.51
C ASP A 120 -12.90 15.70 -0.08
N PHE A 121 -13.52 14.54 0.06
CA PHE A 121 -13.81 13.90 1.33
C PHE A 121 -12.99 12.62 1.48
N VAL A 122 -12.46 12.44 2.68
CA VAL A 122 -11.71 11.25 3.08
C VAL A 122 -12.36 10.68 4.32
N ARG A 123 -13.03 9.54 4.19
CA ARG A 123 -13.51 8.78 5.34
C ARG A 123 -12.47 7.74 5.71
N VAL A 124 -12.07 7.75 6.97
CA VAL A 124 -11.10 6.79 7.52
C VAL A 124 -11.80 5.88 8.51
N GLU A 125 -11.74 4.57 8.29
CA GLU A 125 -12.23 3.55 9.22
C GLU A 125 -11.07 2.71 9.75
N LEU A 126 -10.99 2.54 11.07
CA LEU A 126 -9.98 1.70 11.71
C LEU A 126 -10.66 0.63 12.54
N ARG A 127 -10.44 -0.64 12.19
CA ARG A 127 -11.06 -1.79 12.85
C ARG A 127 -9.99 -2.72 13.41
N ASN A 128 -10.00 -2.96 14.72
CA ASN A 128 -9.20 -4.04 15.30
C ASN A 128 -9.75 -5.39 14.81
N THR A 129 -8.93 -6.15 14.09
CA THR A 129 -9.28 -7.47 13.55
C THR A 129 -8.67 -8.61 14.38
N SER A 130 -7.99 -8.28 15.47
CA SER A 130 -7.35 -9.25 16.37
C SER A 130 -8.20 -9.51 17.62
N ARG A 131 -7.86 -10.58 18.35
CA ARG A 131 -8.48 -10.94 19.64
C ARG A 131 -7.86 -10.21 20.84
N ARG A 132 -6.89 -9.32 20.61
CA ARG A 132 -6.17 -8.59 21.65
C ARG A 132 -6.30 -7.09 21.41
N PRO A 133 -6.10 -6.24 22.42
CA PRO A 133 -5.96 -4.81 22.18
C PRO A 133 -4.85 -4.55 21.15
N ALA A 134 -5.15 -3.72 20.15
CA ALA A 134 -4.21 -3.33 19.11
C ALA A 134 -4.06 -1.81 19.08
N ARG A 135 -2.82 -1.32 18.96
CA ARG A 135 -2.55 0.12 18.83
C ARG A 135 -2.74 0.54 17.37
N ALA A 136 -3.76 1.36 17.15
CA ALA A 136 -4.01 1.98 15.85
C ALA A 136 -3.27 3.32 15.74
N ARG A 137 -2.66 3.60 14.59
CA ARG A 137 -2.06 4.91 14.27
C ARG A 137 -2.40 5.26 12.83
N PHE A 138 -2.87 6.49 12.65
CA PHE A 138 -3.14 7.09 11.35
C PHE A 138 -2.63 8.53 11.39
N ALA A 139 -2.02 8.98 10.31
CA ALA A 139 -1.59 10.35 10.14
C ALA A 139 -1.96 10.83 8.73
N ALA A 140 -2.49 12.04 8.66
CA ALA A 140 -2.63 12.80 7.45
C ALA A 140 -1.65 13.97 7.49
N ALA A 141 -1.06 14.31 6.34
CA ALA A 141 -0.23 15.49 6.20
C ALA A 141 -0.41 16.08 4.82
N VAL A 142 -0.03 17.35 4.68
CA VAL A 142 -0.09 18.06 3.41
C VAL A 142 1.33 18.29 2.93
N ARG A 143 1.60 17.94 1.67
CA ARG A 143 2.82 18.26 0.95
C ARG A 143 2.49 19.30 -0.12
N HIS A 144 3.21 20.41 -0.08
CA HIS A 144 3.24 21.35 -1.20
C HIS A 144 4.41 20.96 -2.09
N ALA A 145 4.14 20.63 -3.35
CA ALA A 145 5.17 20.71 -4.37
C ALA A 145 5.25 22.19 -4.76
N GLY A 146 6.20 22.94 -4.19
CA GLY A 146 6.61 24.18 -4.84
C GLY A 146 7.08 23.80 -6.23
N GLY A 147 6.46 24.35 -7.28
CA GLY A 147 6.63 23.91 -8.67
C GLY A 147 8.10 23.79 -9.09
N GLY A 148 8.67 22.61 -8.89
CA GLY A 148 9.90 22.18 -9.52
C GLY A 148 9.52 21.54 -10.83
N LEU A 149 9.24 22.37 -11.84
CA LEU A 149 9.42 21.94 -13.21
C LEU A 149 10.93 21.73 -13.37
N THR A 150 11.37 20.47 -13.38
CA THR A 150 12.62 20.08 -14.04
C THR A 150 12.26 19.35 -15.31
#